data_AF-A0A7V6D298-F1
#
_entry.id   AF-A0A7V6D298-F1
#
_cell.length_a   1.000
_cell.length_b   1.000
_cell.length_c   1.000
_cell.angle_alpha   90.00
_cell.angle_beta   90.00
_cell.angle_gamma   90.00
#
_symmetry.space_group_name_H-M   'P 1'
#
loop_
_entity.id
_entity.type
_entity.pdbx_description
1 polymer ?
#
loop_
_entity_poly.entity_id
_entity_poly.type
_entity_poly.pdbx_seq_one_letter_code
_entity_poly.pdbx_strand_id
1 'polypeptide(L)' 'MGITVRELLEHPELRTRLVAGEKGLDRPITWAHVCELEDPTVWLCGGELVMTVGIGIPRDAAGQVAYVERLARA' A
#
# COMPACT_ATOMS: atom_id res chain seq x y z
N MET A 1 13.55 13.81 -0.70
CA MET A 1 14.39 12.79 -0.03
C MET A 1 13.45 11.99 0.84
N GLY A 2 13.09 10.79 0.40
CA GLY A 2 12.18 9.87 1.10
C GLY A 2 12.86 8.51 1.25
N ILE A 3 12.29 7.65 2.11
CA ILE A 3 12.75 6.27 2.26
C ILE A 3 12.17 5.39 1.15
N THR A 4 12.81 4.28 0.86
CA THR A 4 12.31 3.21 -0.02
C THR A 4 11.44 2.23 0.74
N VAL A 5 10.69 1.39 0.01
CA VAL A 5 9.94 0.27 0.61
C VAL A 5 10.89 -0.70 1.34
N ARG A 6 12.10 -0.92 0.81
CA ARG A 6 13.14 -1.73 1.46
C ARG A 6 13.52 -1.18 2.83
N GLU A 7 13.88 0.10 2.90
CA GLU A 7 14.29 0.75 4.15
C GLU A 7 13.15 0.75 5.19
N LEU A 8 11.90 0.87 4.75
CA LEU A 8 10.73 0.73 5.63
C LEU A 8 10.63 -0.69 6.23
N LEU A 9 10.83 -1.73 5.42
CA LEU A 9 10.76 -3.13 5.87
C LEU A 9 11.92 -3.50 6.81
N GLU A 10 13.07 -2.84 6.65
CA GLU A 10 14.24 -3.03 7.51
C GLU A 10 14.07 -2.36 8.89
N HIS A 11 13.00 -1.60 9.11
CA HIS A 11 12.73 -0.90 10.37
C HIS A 11 12.01 -1.79 11.40
N PRO A 12 12.70 -2.38 12.40
CA PRO A 12 12.14 -3.46 13.22
C PRO A 12 10.97 -3.02 14.09
N GLU A 13 10.96 -1.75 14.51
CA GLU A 13 9.91 -1.12 15.32
C GLU A 13 8.53 -1.20 14.64
N LEU A 14 8.48 -1.22 13.30
CA LEU A 14 7.24 -1.24 12.52
C LEU A 14 6.63 -2.64 12.40
N ARG A 15 7.42 -3.70 12.68
CA ARG A 15 6.98 -5.10 12.65
C ARG A 15 6.29 -5.50 11.33
N THR A 16 6.77 -4.97 10.22
CA THR A 16 6.25 -5.24 8.89
C THR A 16 6.93 -6.44 8.25
N ARG A 17 6.30 -7.04 7.24
CA ARG A 17 6.88 -8.07 6.39
C ARG A 17 6.35 -7.93 4.96
N LEU A 18 7.17 -8.31 3.99
CA LEU A 18 6.73 -8.39 2.59
C LEU A 18 5.80 -9.59 2.40
N VAL A 19 4.71 -9.38 1.67
CA VAL A 19 3.79 -10.47 1.24
C VAL A 19 3.88 -10.71 -0.26
N ALA A 20 4.01 -9.64 -1.05
CA ALA A 20 4.16 -9.69 -2.51
C ALA A 20 4.89 -8.43 -3.00
N GLY A 21 5.26 -8.41 -4.29
CA GLY A 21 5.79 -7.19 -4.92
C GLY A 21 7.29 -6.94 -4.72
N GLU A 22 8.11 -7.97 -4.53
CA GLU A 22 9.56 -7.88 -4.31
C GLU A 22 10.31 -7.03 -5.36
N LYS A 23 9.84 -7.03 -6.60
CA LYS A 23 10.38 -6.20 -7.69
C LYS A 23 10.27 -4.69 -7.44
N GLY A 24 9.43 -4.26 -6.50
CA GLY A 24 9.15 -2.86 -6.17
C GLY A 24 9.87 -2.33 -4.92
N LEU A 25 10.77 -3.10 -4.31
CA LEU A 25 11.37 -2.74 -3.02
C LEU A 25 12.16 -1.43 -3.03
N ASP A 26 12.77 -1.09 -4.17
CA ASP A 26 13.60 0.12 -4.29
C ASP A 26 12.77 1.35 -4.75
N ARG A 27 11.43 1.24 -4.81
CA ARG A 27 10.54 2.37 -5.10
C ARG A 27 10.59 3.36 -3.94
N PRO A 28 10.78 4.67 -4.20
CA PRO A 28 10.73 5.68 -3.16
C PRO A 28 9.30 5.88 -2.67
N ILE A 29 9.14 6.03 -1.35
CA ILE A 29 7.90 6.44 -0.70
C ILE A 29 7.93 7.97 -0.59
N THR A 30 6.97 8.62 -1.24
CA THR A 30 6.86 10.09 -1.27
C THR A 30 5.95 10.64 -0.18
N TRP A 31 4.97 9.84 0.25
CA TRP A 31 3.99 10.21 1.27
C TRP A 31 3.42 8.95 1.94
N ALA A 32 2.94 9.06 3.18
CA ALA A 32 2.24 7.97 3.88
C ALA A 32 0.90 8.49 4.41
N HIS A 33 -0.17 7.72 4.21
CA HIS A 33 -1.51 8.12 4.63
C HIS A 33 -2.36 6.92 5.05
N VAL A 34 -3.22 7.16 6.05
CA VAL A 34 -4.23 6.20 6.48
C VAL A 34 -5.47 6.40 5.60
N CYS A 35 -5.99 5.32 5.01
CA CYS A 35 -7.18 5.37 4.17
C CYS A 35 -8.08 4.15 4.42
N GLU A 36 -9.37 4.41 4.61
CA GLU A 36 -10.39 3.39 4.85
C GLU A 36 -11.53 3.43 3.81
N LEU A 37 -11.27 4.06 2.66
CA LEU A 37 -12.20 4.08 1.55
C LEU A 37 -12.15 2.75 0.78
N GLU A 38 -13.30 2.31 0.30
CA GLU A 38 -13.39 1.16 -0.61
C GLU A 38 -12.71 1.43 -1.96
N ASP A 39 -12.66 2.70 -2.35
CA ASP A 39 -11.85 3.17 -3.47
C ASP A 39 -10.94 4.34 -3.07
N PRO A 40 -9.67 4.05 -2.70
CA PRO A 40 -8.71 5.09 -2.33
C PRO A 40 -8.08 5.79 -3.53
N THR A 41 -8.22 5.27 -4.76
CA THR A 41 -7.40 5.70 -5.91
C THR A 41 -7.67 7.13 -6.35
N VAL A 42 -8.84 7.68 -6.03
CA VAL A 42 -9.19 9.08 -6.36
C VAL A 42 -8.29 10.10 -5.65
N TRP A 43 -7.52 9.67 -4.64
CA TRP A 43 -6.59 10.49 -3.88
C TRP A 43 -5.12 10.08 -4.06
N LEU A 44 -4.82 9.14 -4.96
CA LEU A 44 -3.48 8.64 -5.21
C LEU A 44 -2.89 9.22 -6.50
N CYS A 45 -1.65 9.66 -6.44
CA CYS A 45 -0.89 10.23 -7.56
C CYS A 45 0.37 9.41 -7.90
N GLY A 46 0.68 8.37 -7.13
CA GLY A 46 1.81 7.48 -7.31
C GLY A 46 2.96 7.75 -6.32
N GLY A 47 3.49 6.66 -5.73
CA GLY A 47 4.60 6.71 -4.77
C GLY A 47 4.16 6.84 -3.31
N GLU A 48 2.86 6.90 -3.05
CA GLU A 48 2.31 6.91 -1.69
C GLU A 48 2.29 5.51 -1.05
N LEU A 49 2.45 5.49 0.27
CA LEU A 49 2.20 4.35 1.13
C LEU A 49 0.79 4.46 1.72
N VAL A 50 -0.11 3.58 1.27
CA VAL A 50 -1.46 3.43 1.85
C VAL A 50 -1.40 2.50 3.06
N MET A 51 -1.85 2.99 4.21
CA MET A 51 -2.03 2.19 5.43
C MET A 51 -3.52 2.06 5.73
N THR A 52 -3.96 0.86 6.09
CA THR A 52 -5.37 0.59 6.39
C THR A 52 -5.50 -0.46 7.48
N VAL A 53 -6.56 -0.35 8.29
CA VAL A 53 -6.99 -1.42 9.21
C VAL A 53 -7.96 -2.41 8.54
N GLY A 54 -8.27 -2.21 7.26
CA GLY A 54 -9.07 -3.10 6.43
C GLY A 54 -10.58 -2.85 6.47
N ILE A 55 -11.04 -1.73 7.03
CA ILE A 55 -12.49 -1.42 7.13
C ILE A 55 -13.10 -1.23 5.74
N GLY A 56 -12.37 -0.55 4.84
CA GLY A 56 -12.79 -0.31 3.46
C GLY A 56 -12.59 -1.49 2.51
N ILE A 57 -11.90 -2.56 2.93
CA ILE A 57 -11.61 -3.70 2.06
C ILE A 57 -12.83 -4.63 2.01
N PRO A 58 -13.34 -4.99 0.80
CA PRO A 58 -14.43 -5.95 0.68
C PRO A 58 -14.14 -7.29 1.36
N ARG A 59 -15.19 -7.95 1.87
CA ARG A 59 -15.03 -9.21 2.63
C ARG A 59 -14.93 -10.44 1.75
N ASP A 60 -15.48 -10.39 0.55
CA ASP A 60 -15.39 -11.48 -0.42
C ASP A 60 -14.09 -11.42 -1.22
N ALA A 61 -13.62 -12.58 -1.66
CA ALA A 61 -12.34 -12.71 -2.37
C ALA A 61 -12.30 -11.91 -3.67
N ALA A 62 -13.42 -11.83 -4.42
CA ALA A 62 -13.47 -11.10 -5.67
C ALA A 62 -13.31 -9.59 -5.44
N GLY A 63 -13.98 -9.05 -4.42
CA GLY A 63 -13.84 -7.66 -4.02
C GLY A 63 -12.42 -7.30 -3.55
N GLN A 64 -11.76 -8.21 -2.83
CA GLN A 64 -10.36 -8.02 -2.39
C GLN A 64 -9.39 -7.96 -3.58
N VAL A 65 -9.54 -8.87 -4.55
CA VAL A 65 -8.74 -8.85 -5.79
C VAL A 65 -8.98 -7.53 -6.53
N ALA A 66 -10.25 -7.13 -6.71
CA ALA A 66 -10.60 -5.89 -7.39
C ALA A 66 -9.99 -4.66 -6.69
N TYR A 67 -9.96 -4.64 -5.36
CA TYR A 67 -9.32 -3.58 -4.59
C TYR A 67 -7.82 -3.46 -4.87
N VAL A 68 -7.08 -4.58 -4.86
CA VAL A 68 -5.64 -4.59 -5.15
C VAL A 68 -5.37 -4.23 -6.62
N GLU A 69 -6.19 -4.71 -7.55
CA GLU A 69 -6.05 -4.37 -8.97
C GLU A 69 -6.28 -2.89 -9.27
N ARG A 70 -7.25 -2.24 -8.58
CA ARG A 70 -7.43 -0.79 -8.67
C ARG A 70 -6.18 -0.05 -8.20
N LEU A 71 -5.65 -0.42 -7.02
CA LEU A 71 -4.42 0.17 -6.48
C LEU A 71 -3.21 -0.01 -7.39
N ALA A 72 -3.08 -1.16 -8.07
CA ALA A 72 -1.96 -1.43 -8.96
C ALA A 72 -2.01 -0.63 -10.28
N ARG A 73 -3.18 -0.11 -10.65
CA ARG A 73 -3.40 0.68 -11.88
C ARG A 73 -3.38 2.19 -11.63
N ALA A 74 -3.53 2.62 -10.39
CA ALA A 74 -3.39 4.01 -9.96
C ALA A 74 -1.91 4.44 -10.04
#